data_AF-A0A1X2H0K2-F1
#
_entry.id   AF-A0A1X2H0K2-F1
#
_cell.length_a   1.000
_cell.length_b   1.000
_cell.length_c   1.000
_cell.angle_alpha   90.00
_cell.angle_beta   90.00
_cell.angle_gamma   90.00
#
_symmetry.space_group_name_H-M   'P 1'
#
loop_
_entity.id
_entity.type
_entity.pdbx_description
1 polymer ?
#
loop_
_entity_poly.entity_id
_entity_poly.type
_entity_poly.pdbx_seq_one_letter_code
_entity_poly.pdbx_strand_id
1 'polypeptide(L)'
;MGFYHDTDTEANVLRRFMTVLSCIFNDNTNIKLVEGETTSACTKRIQRVNQALYETRQSQSWGRKIDILVKHDQANSEFIELSSLEVKPASAGVAVVKEQQNKNLRTNGAILSYLSSLNPSCRALQTTAAIDFVGAAGYVYIMTNVDGIFYARQVGLIMLPKSRSTFVDLIKTLDLLFAFETFAVNLGQEAQAALERRESLDNICEVVNVAHENTPSMDHAIYITPTRHK
;
A
#
# COMPACT_ATOMS: atom_id res chain seq x y z
N MET A 1 15.67 -29.41 3.21
CA MET A 1 15.43 -29.64 1.76
C MET A 1 13.92 -29.70 1.56
N GLY A 2 13.35 -28.82 0.75
CA GLY A 2 11.90 -28.83 0.46
C GLY A 2 11.69 -29.01 -1.04
N PHE A 3 11.12 -30.15 -1.43
CA PHE A 3 10.52 -30.30 -2.76
C PHE A 3 9.22 -29.49 -2.78
N TYR A 4 8.97 -28.73 -3.85
CA TYR A 4 7.67 -28.09 -4.06
C TYR A 4 6.68 -29.19 -4.41
N HIS A 5 5.82 -29.55 -3.48
CA HIS A 5 4.75 -30.50 -3.72
C HIS A 5 3.48 -29.73 -4.12
N ASP A 6 2.69 -30.27 -5.05
CA ASP A 6 1.35 -29.77 -5.38
C ASP A 6 0.40 -29.71 -4.16
N THR A 7 0.82 -30.25 -3.01
CA THR A 7 0.13 -30.21 -1.72
C THR A 7 0.60 -29.08 -0.80
N ASP A 8 1.50 -28.20 -1.24
CA ASP A 8 1.94 -27.06 -0.41
C ASP A 8 0.75 -26.14 -0.10
N THR A 9 0.53 -25.91 1.20
CA THR A 9 -0.50 -24.97 1.67
C THR A 9 -0.05 -23.52 1.46
N GLU A 10 -1.01 -22.60 1.41
CA GLU A 10 -0.75 -21.16 1.31
C GLU A 10 0.24 -20.67 2.39
N ALA A 11 0.06 -21.11 3.63
CA ALA A 11 0.94 -20.78 4.76
C ALA A 11 2.38 -21.27 4.56
N ASN A 12 2.58 -22.44 3.93
CA ASN A 12 3.92 -22.95 3.65
C ASN A 12 4.61 -22.16 2.55
N VAL A 13 3.86 -21.76 1.51
CA VAL A 13 4.37 -20.89 0.45
C VAL A 13 4.75 -19.53 1.02
N LEU A 14 3.86 -18.91 1.79
CA LEU A 14 4.07 -17.64 2.46
C LEU A 14 5.35 -17.67 3.31
N ARG A 15 5.52 -18.68 4.17
CA ARG A 15 6.69 -18.80 5.05
C ARG A 15 8.01 -18.87 4.30
N ARG A 16 8.06 -19.62 3.19
CA ARG A 16 9.27 -19.72 2.34
C ARG A 16 9.61 -18.37 1.72
N PHE A 17 8.59 -17.67 1.24
CA PHE A 17 8.78 -16.36 0.66
C PHE A 17 9.21 -15.33 1.70
N MET A 18 8.58 -15.33 2.87
CA MET A 18 8.94 -14.48 4.00
C MET A 18 10.37 -14.71 4.48
N THR A 19 10.90 -15.93 4.39
CA THR A 19 12.32 -16.19 4.69
C THR A 19 13.25 -15.36 3.80
N VAL A 20 12.93 -15.23 2.51
CA VAL A 20 13.73 -14.40 1.58
C VAL A 20 13.48 -12.93 1.86
N LEU A 21 12.22 -12.51 2.02
CA LEU A 21 11.88 -11.12 2.27
C LEU A 21 12.47 -10.60 3.57
N SER A 22 12.46 -11.35 4.67
CA SER A 22 13.03 -10.92 5.95
C SER A 22 14.56 -10.73 5.89
N CYS A 23 15.26 -11.39 4.95
CA CYS A 23 16.68 -11.11 4.72
C CYS A 23 16.89 -9.76 4.03
N ILE A 24 15.97 -9.38 3.13
CA ILE A 24 16.05 -8.17 2.31
C ILE A 24 15.54 -6.96 3.12
N PHE A 25 14.31 -7.07 3.65
CA PHE A 25 13.65 -6.12 4.54
C PHE A 25 14.09 -6.38 5.99
N ASN A 26 15.35 -6.10 6.27
CA ASN A 26 15.91 -6.15 7.61
C ASN A 26 15.60 -4.86 8.40
N ASP A 27 15.92 -4.86 9.70
CA ASP A 27 15.60 -3.76 10.62
C ASP A 27 16.39 -2.45 10.38
N ASN A 28 17.22 -2.36 9.32
CA ASN A 28 17.97 -1.14 9.01
C ASN A 28 17.14 -0.08 8.27
N THR A 29 15.90 -0.39 7.89
CA THR A 29 14.99 0.58 7.27
C THR A 29 13.68 0.68 8.05
N ASN A 30 12.95 1.76 7.82
CA ASN A 30 11.62 1.96 8.39
C ASN A 30 10.55 1.13 7.67
N ILE A 31 10.92 0.20 6.79
CA ILE A 31 9.95 -0.64 6.10
C ILE A 31 9.70 -1.90 6.91
N LYS A 32 8.43 -2.13 7.23
CA LYS A 32 7.95 -3.30 7.97
C LYS A 32 7.03 -4.13 7.10
N LEU A 33 7.23 -5.45 7.15
CA LEU A 33 6.36 -6.44 6.56
C LEU A 33 5.49 -7.03 7.67
N VAL A 34 4.19 -6.76 7.63
CA VAL A 34 3.26 -7.24 8.65
C VAL A 34 2.47 -8.43 8.10
N GLU A 35 2.72 -9.60 8.65
CA GLU A 35 2.06 -10.86 8.32
C GLU A 35 0.74 -11.04 9.09
N GLY A 36 -0.12 -11.96 8.62
CA GLY A 36 -1.16 -12.57 9.46
C GLY A 36 -2.56 -11.95 9.34
N GLU A 37 -3.12 -11.90 8.13
CA GLU A 37 -4.47 -11.38 7.87
C GLU A 37 -4.68 -9.95 8.40
N THR A 38 -3.66 -9.10 8.27
CA THR A 38 -3.74 -7.70 8.71
C THR A 38 -4.80 -6.96 7.89
N THR A 39 -5.61 -6.16 8.56
CA THR A 39 -6.67 -5.39 7.93
C THR A 39 -6.14 -4.07 7.38
N SER A 40 -6.28 -3.80 6.09
CA SER A 40 -5.89 -2.51 5.51
C SER A 40 -6.84 -1.38 5.91
N ALA A 41 -6.27 -0.31 6.46
CA ALA A 41 -6.95 0.95 6.75
C ALA A 41 -7.38 1.67 5.46
N CYS A 42 -6.57 1.61 4.40
CA CYS A 42 -6.91 2.24 3.12
C CYS A 42 -8.18 1.63 2.51
N THR A 43 -8.28 0.30 2.49
CA THR A 43 -9.50 -0.37 1.99
C THR A 43 -10.72 -0.07 2.86
N LYS A 44 -10.55 0.01 4.19
CA LYS A 44 -11.61 0.43 5.11
C LYS A 44 -12.08 1.86 4.82
N ARG A 45 -11.17 2.78 4.53
CA ARG A 45 -11.49 4.17 4.17
C ARG A 45 -12.31 4.24 2.88
N ILE A 46 -11.89 3.53 1.83
CA ILE A 46 -12.65 3.47 0.56
C ILE A 46 -14.04 2.88 0.80
N GLN A 47 -14.17 1.83 1.60
CA GLN A 47 -15.47 1.26 1.94
C GLN A 47 -16.36 2.30 2.63
N ARG A 48 -15.86 3.04 3.62
CA ARG A 48 -16.63 4.11 4.30
C ARG A 48 -17.11 5.20 3.33
N VAL A 49 -16.25 5.61 2.40
CA VAL A 49 -16.62 6.60 1.37
C VAL A 49 -17.75 6.05 0.50
N ASN A 50 -17.63 4.81 0.03
CA ASN A 50 -18.67 4.17 -0.79
C ASN A 50 -19.99 4.04 -0.02
N GLN A 51 -19.94 3.65 1.26
CA GLN A 51 -21.11 3.59 2.12
C GLN A 51 -21.77 4.96 2.25
N ALA A 52 -20.99 6.02 2.48
CA ALA A 52 -21.50 7.38 2.61
C ALA A 52 -22.14 7.92 1.31
N LEU A 53 -21.62 7.53 0.15
CA LEU A 53 -22.10 8.01 -1.15
C LEU A 53 -23.27 7.21 -1.71
N TYR A 54 -23.33 5.90 -1.43
CA TYR A 54 -24.22 4.98 -2.15
C TYR A 54 -25.14 4.14 -1.25
N GLU A 55 -24.86 4.02 0.05
CA GLU A 55 -25.70 3.23 0.96
C GLU A 55 -26.69 4.12 1.73
N THR A 56 -27.94 3.66 1.85
CA THR A 56 -29.00 4.35 2.62
C THR A 56 -28.95 4.04 4.12
N ARG A 57 -28.17 3.04 4.55
CA ARG A 57 -27.97 2.67 5.95
C ARG A 57 -26.49 2.50 6.22
N GLN A 58 -25.97 3.13 7.29
CA GLN A 58 -24.59 2.95 7.71
C GLN A 58 -24.40 1.55 8.30
N SER A 59 -23.73 0.68 7.53
CA SER A 59 -23.31 -0.64 7.99
C SER A 59 -21.87 -0.59 8.53
N GLN A 60 -21.48 -1.57 9.37
CA GLN A 60 -20.14 -1.62 9.92
C GLN A 60 -19.10 -1.85 8.80
N SER A 61 -18.08 -0.99 8.72
CA SER A 61 -17.00 -1.11 7.73
C SER A 61 -15.86 -1.97 8.26
N TRP A 62 -15.39 -2.90 7.44
CA TRP A 62 -14.29 -3.83 7.71
C TRP A 62 -13.28 -3.72 6.57
N GLY A 63 -12.03 -3.38 6.89
CA GLY A 63 -10.99 -3.42 5.88
C GLY A 63 -10.74 -4.85 5.40
N ARG A 64 -10.05 -4.97 4.26
CA ARG A 64 -9.66 -6.28 3.75
C ARG A 64 -8.49 -6.84 4.54
N LYS A 65 -8.59 -8.11 4.93
CA LYS A 65 -7.49 -8.94 5.44
C LYS A 65 -6.51 -9.27 4.31
N ILE A 66 -5.23 -9.11 4.59
CA ILE A 66 -4.12 -9.22 3.63
C ILE A 66 -3.06 -10.15 4.23
N ASP A 67 -2.42 -10.97 3.38
CA ASP A 67 -1.35 -11.89 3.80
C ASP A 67 -0.14 -11.13 4.33
N ILE A 68 0.39 -10.19 3.54
CA ILE A 68 1.49 -9.30 3.91
C ILE A 68 1.15 -7.86 3.55
N LEU A 69 1.21 -6.98 4.55
CA LEU A 69 1.08 -5.54 4.35
C LEU A 69 2.46 -4.88 4.49
N VAL A 70 2.90 -4.18 3.45
CA VAL A 70 4.15 -3.39 3.47
C VAL A 70 3.83 -2.03 4.02
N LYS A 71 4.53 -1.65 5.08
CA LYS A 71 4.29 -0.41 5.81
C LYS A 71 5.58 0.38 5.98
N HIS A 72 5.46 1.69 5.99
CA HIS A 72 6.48 2.58 6.53
C HIS A 72 6.14 2.86 7.99
N ASP A 73 7.02 2.42 8.89
CA ASP A 73 6.92 2.63 10.32
C ASP A 73 7.34 4.06 10.67
N GLN A 74 6.45 4.77 11.34
CA GLN A 74 6.72 6.09 11.89
C GLN A 74 6.93 5.90 13.38
N ALA A 75 8.13 6.17 13.89
CA ALA A 75 8.52 5.85 15.27
C ALA A 75 7.51 6.27 16.35
N ASN A 76 6.69 7.30 16.10
CA ASN A 76 5.72 7.86 17.07
C ASN A 76 4.30 8.08 16.51
N SER A 77 3.94 7.52 15.35
CA SER A 77 2.63 7.79 14.69
C SER A 77 2.05 6.54 14.04
N GLU A 78 0.86 6.65 13.45
CA GLU A 78 0.29 5.57 12.65
C GLU A 78 1.20 5.24 11.47
N PHE A 79 1.37 3.94 11.21
CA PHE A 79 2.11 3.47 10.06
C PHE A 79 1.47 3.92 8.74
N ILE A 80 2.29 4.14 7.71
CA ILE A 80 1.80 4.40 6.35
C ILE A 80 1.74 3.07 5.58
N GLU A 81 0.59 2.71 5.04
CA GLU A 81 0.48 1.57 4.11
C GLU A 81 1.11 1.94 2.76
N LEU A 82 2.04 1.12 2.27
CA LEU A 82 2.71 1.34 0.98
C LEU A 82 2.19 0.41 -0.12
N SER A 83 1.98 -0.87 0.22
CA SER A 83 1.46 -1.88 -0.70
C SER A 83 0.98 -3.14 0.03
N SER A 84 0.26 -4.00 -0.68
CA SER A 84 -0.14 -5.33 -0.22
C SER A 84 0.41 -6.43 -1.12
N LEU A 85 0.81 -7.55 -0.52
CA LEU A 85 1.19 -8.77 -1.22
C LEU A 85 0.24 -9.89 -0.81
N GLU A 86 -0.10 -10.73 -1.79
CA GLU A 86 -1.04 -11.84 -1.61
C GLU A 86 -0.43 -13.10 -2.22
N VAL A 87 -0.67 -14.24 -1.57
CA VAL A 87 -0.09 -15.54 -1.90
C VAL A 87 -1.20 -16.53 -2.19
N LYS A 88 -0.98 -17.38 -3.19
CA LYS A 88 -1.80 -18.56 -3.46
C LYS A 88 -0.92 -19.80 -3.61
N PRO A 89 -1.41 -20.99 -3.22
CA PRO A 89 -0.68 -22.23 -3.46
C PRO A 89 -0.64 -22.56 -4.97
N ALA A 90 0.35 -23.37 -5.38
CA ALA A 90 0.48 -23.79 -6.79
C ALA A 90 -0.74 -24.58 -7.29
N SER A 91 -1.44 -25.27 -6.39
CA SER A 91 -2.65 -26.04 -6.67
C SER A 91 -3.92 -25.19 -6.81
N ALA A 92 -3.84 -23.87 -6.58
CA ALA A 92 -4.98 -22.99 -6.78
C ALA A 92 -5.39 -22.96 -8.26
N GLY A 93 -6.69 -23.15 -8.52
CA GLY A 93 -7.22 -23.06 -9.88
C GLY A 93 -7.03 -21.68 -10.50
N VAL A 94 -6.87 -21.62 -11.83
CA VAL A 94 -6.61 -20.37 -12.57
C VAL A 94 -7.64 -19.27 -12.28
N ALA A 95 -8.91 -19.64 -12.11
CA ALA A 95 -9.97 -18.68 -11.78
C ALA A 95 -9.75 -18.05 -10.39
N VAL A 96 -9.37 -18.86 -9.39
CA VAL A 96 -9.07 -18.40 -8.02
C VAL A 96 -7.85 -17.48 -8.01
N VAL A 97 -6.81 -17.83 -8.76
CA VAL A 97 -5.61 -16.99 -8.91
C VAL A 97 -5.97 -15.63 -9.52
N LYS A 98 -6.74 -15.61 -10.62
CA LYS A 98 -7.19 -14.37 -11.26
C LYS A 98 -8.05 -13.52 -10.32
N GLU A 99 -8.96 -14.15 -9.58
CA GLU A 99 -9.78 -13.46 -8.60
C GLU A 99 -8.91 -12.81 -7.51
N GLN A 100 -7.90 -13.54 -7.03
CA GLN A 100 -6.96 -13.04 -6.03
C GLN A 100 -6.14 -11.86 -6.55
N GLN A 101 -5.60 -11.96 -7.77
CA GLN A 101 -4.85 -10.86 -8.41
C GLN A 101 -5.73 -9.62 -8.58
N ASN A 102 -6.97 -9.79 -9.02
CA ASN A 102 -7.93 -8.69 -9.12
C ASN A 102 -8.25 -8.06 -7.75
N LYS A 103 -8.33 -8.87 -6.70
CA LYS A 103 -8.48 -8.36 -5.32
C LYS A 103 -7.24 -7.56 -4.92
N ASN A 104 -6.04 -8.07 -5.16
CA ASN A 104 -4.79 -7.40 -4.80
C ASN A 104 -4.60 -6.08 -5.57
N LEU A 105 -4.99 -6.03 -6.85
CA LEU A 105 -5.00 -4.79 -7.64
C LEU A 105 -5.93 -3.74 -7.00
N ARG A 106 -7.14 -4.12 -6.57
CA ARG A 106 -8.06 -3.18 -5.90
C ARG A 106 -7.54 -2.72 -4.55
N THR A 107 -6.92 -3.60 -3.76
CA THR A 107 -6.30 -3.26 -2.48
C THR A 107 -5.17 -2.26 -2.67
N ASN A 108 -4.23 -2.55 -3.58
CA ASN A 108 -3.13 -1.64 -3.89
C ASN A 108 -3.60 -0.34 -4.53
N GLY A 109 -4.69 -0.35 -5.31
CA GLY A 109 -5.34 0.87 -5.81
C GLY A 109 -5.90 1.74 -4.68
N ALA A 110 -6.49 1.14 -3.65
CA ALA A 110 -6.95 1.87 -2.46
C ALA A 110 -5.77 2.49 -1.68
N ILE A 111 -4.68 1.74 -1.50
CA ILE A 111 -3.45 2.24 -0.87
C ILE A 111 -2.85 3.39 -1.69
N LEU A 112 -2.72 3.21 -3.01
CA LEU A 112 -2.19 4.24 -3.90
C LEU A 112 -3.07 5.48 -3.94
N SER A 113 -4.39 5.34 -3.89
CA SER A 113 -5.32 6.47 -3.79
C SER A 113 -5.05 7.30 -2.53
N TYR A 114 -4.81 6.63 -1.39
CA TYR A 114 -4.42 7.31 -0.16
C TYR A 114 -3.07 8.04 -0.31
N LEU A 115 -2.02 7.37 -0.80
CA LEU A 115 -0.71 7.97 -1.03
C LEU A 115 -0.79 9.17 -1.97
N SER A 116 -1.48 9.01 -3.11
CA SER A 116 -1.72 10.07 -4.10
C SER A 116 -2.40 11.28 -3.47
N SER A 117 -3.32 11.03 -2.53
CA SER A 117 -4.03 12.07 -1.82
C SER A 117 -3.14 12.86 -0.87
N LEU A 118 -2.00 12.34 -0.40
CA LEU A 118 -1.10 13.03 0.53
C LEU A 118 -0.42 14.24 -0.13
N ASN A 119 0.02 14.06 -1.39
CA ASN A 119 0.52 15.16 -2.20
C ASN A 119 0.27 14.86 -3.70
N PRO A 120 -0.81 15.41 -4.28
CA PRO A 120 -1.18 15.17 -5.68
C PRO A 120 -0.11 15.60 -6.69
N SER A 121 0.76 16.54 -6.32
CA SER A 121 1.86 17.02 -7.18
C SER A 121 3.12 16.15 -7.12
N CYS A 122 3.26 15.28 -6.10
CA CYS A 122 4.43 14.42 -5.96
C CYS A 122 4.27 13.16 -6.82
N ARG A 123 5.07 13.06 -7.88
CA ARG A 123 5.07 11.91 -8.80
C ARG A 123 5.34 10.59 -8.09
N ALA A 124 6.22 10.57 -7.08
CA ALA A 124 6.52 9.36 -6.33
C ALA A 124 5.26 8.79 -5.66
N LEU A 125 4.42 9.66 -5.09
CA LEU A 125 3.17 9.26 -4.43
C LEU A 125 2.04 8.89 -5.41
N GLN A 126 2.24 9.09 -6.72
CA GLN A 126 1.33 8.62 -7.76
C GLN A 126 1.68 7.19 -8.22
N THR A 127 2.69 6.55 -7.63
CA THR A 127 3.11 5.20 -8.00
C THR A 127 3.35 4.33 -6.77
N THR A 128 2.90 3.06 -6.82
CA THR A 128 3.29 2.02 -5.87
C THR A 128 3.76 0.78 -6.61
N ALA A 129 4.42 -0.13 -5.91
CA ALA A 129 4.79 -1.44 -6.41
C ALA A 129 4.23 -2.50 -5.45
N ALA A 130 3.89 -3.67 -5.99
CA ALA A 130 3.34 -4.77 -5.22
C ALA A 130 3.70 -6.11 -5.86
N ILE A 131 3.42 -7.19 -5.14
CA ILE A 131 3.78 -8.54 -5.57
C ILE A 131 2.58 -9.47 -5.45
N ASP A 132 2.38 -10.30 -6.48
CA ASP A 132 1.47 -11.46 -6.45
C ASP A 132 2.29 -12.75 -6.55
N PHE A 133 1.97 -13.73 -5.70
CA PHE A 133 2.62 -15.04 -5.70
C PHE A 133 1.65 -16.20 -5.92
N VAL A 134 2.10 -17.17 -6.69
CA VAL A 134 1.44 -18.46 -6.92
C VAL A 134 2.47 -19.57 -6.80
N GLY A 135 2.43 -20.30 -5.69
CA GLY A 135 3.42 -21.33 -5.38
C GLY A 135 4.85 -20.76 -5.33
N ALA A 136 5.75 -21.32 -6.13
CA ALA A 136 7.16 -20.88 -6.17
C ALA A 136 7.42 -19.66 -7.07
N ALA A 137 6.41 -19.19 -7.81
CA ALA A 137 6.56 -18.14 -8.80
C ALA A 137 5.71 -16.94 -8.41
N GLY A 138 6.20 -15.75 -8.72
CA GLY A 138 5.48 -14.51 -8.52
C GLY A 138 5.94 -13.47 -9.50
N TYR A 139 5.38 -12.27 -9.40
CA TYR A 139 5.83 -11.13 -10.17
C TYR A 139 5.65 -9.84 -9.38
N VAL A 140 6.61 -8.94 -9.56
CA VAL A 140 6.45 -7.55 -9.13
C VAL A 140 5.71 -6.81 -10.24
N TYR A 141 4.73 -6.01 -9.84
CA TYR A 141 4.09 -5.03 -10.72
C TYR A 141 4.18 -3.64 -10.11
N ILE A 142 4.21 -2.65 -10.98
CA ILE A 142 4.05 -1.24 -10.62
C ILE A 142 2.63 -0.82 -10.96
N MET A 143 2.01 -0.07 -10.06
CA MET A 143 0.73 0.59 -10.28
C MET A 143 0.90 2.10 -10.21
N THR A 144 0.39 2.81 -11.22
CA THR A 144 0.44 4.27 -11.29
C THR A 144 -0.97 4.83 -11.42
N ASN A 145 -1.24 5.91 -10.69
CA ASN A 145 -2.45 6.71 -10.80
C ASN A 145 -2.21 7.84 -11.80
N VAL A 146 -2.99 7.86 -12.87
CA VAL A 146 -3.00 8.94 -13.87
C VAL A 146 -4.42 9.47 -13.96
N ASP A 147 -4.63 10.67 -13.43
CA ASP A 147 -5.93 11.37 -13.43
C ASP A 147 -7.09 10.52 -12.88
N GLY A 148 -6.83 9.74 -11.83
CA GLY A 148 -7.83 8.87 -11.18
C GLY A 148 -7.99 7.50 -11.84
N ILE A 149 -7.26 7.23 -12.92
CA ILE A 149 -7.22 5.92 -13.57
C ILE A 149 -5.96 5.17 -13.13
N PHE A 150 -6.14 3.96 -12.62
CA PHE A 150 -5.05 3.11 -12.16
C PHE A 150 -4.55 2.18 -13.27
N TYR A 151 -3.27 2.28 -13.60
CA TYR A 151 -2.60 1.41 -14.57
C TYR A 151 -1.60 0.52 -13.84
N ALA A 152 -1.72 -0.79 -14.01
CA ALA A 152 -0.77 -1.75 -13.46
C ALA A 152 0.03 -2.42 -14.58
N ARG A 153 1.34 -2.55 -14.39
CA ARG A 153 2.24 -3.22 -15.33
C ARG A 153 3.21 -4.12 -14.57
N GLN A 154 3.30 -5.37 -15.00
CA GLN A 154 4.33 -6.30 -14.54
C GLN A 154 5.73 -5.79 -14.92
N VAL A 155 6.65 -5.77 -13.95
CA VAL A 155 8.03 -5.29 -14.15
C VAL A 155 9.06 -6.41 -14.09
N GLY A 156 8.78 -7.51 -13.40
CA GLY A 156 9.70 -8.63 -13.35
C GLY A 156 9.11 -9.85 -12.66
N LEU A 157 9.72 -10.99 -12.92
CA LEU A 157 9.34 -12.28 -12.33
C LEU A 157 10.19 -12.55 -11.10
N ILE A 158 9.56 -13.16 -10.09
CA ILE A 158 10.23 -13.69 -8.91
C ILE A 158 10.07 -15.21 -8.93
N MET A 159 11.17 -15.92 -8.74
CA MET A 159 11.20 -17.38 -8.75
C MET A 159 11.98 -17.87 -7.52
N LEU A 160 11.28 -18.57 -6.63
CA LEU A 160 11.94 -19.30 -5.56
C LEU A 160 12.56 -20.58 -6.13
N PRO A 161 13.82 -20.90 -5.77
CA PRO A 161 14.50 -22.07 -6.32
C PRO A 161 13.82 -23.36 -5.86
N LYS A 162 13.57 -24.26 -6.80
CA LYS A 162 12.93 -25.58 -6.54
C LYS A 162 13.94 -26.70 -6.38
N SER A 163 15.18 -26.45 -6.79
CA SER A 163 16.28 -27.41 -6.84
C SER A 163 17.61 -26.67 -6.80
N ARG A 164 18.71 -27.39 -6.60
CA ARG A 164 20.06 -26.82 -6.68
C ARG A 164 20.35 -26.25 -8.07
N SER A 165 19.83 -26.84 -9.14
CA SER A 165 20.04 -26.38 -10.51
C SER A 165 19.34 -25.05 -10.82
N THR A 166 18.23 -24.74 -10.13
CA THR A 166 17.48 -23.48 -10.30
C THR A 166 17.93 -22.38 -9.33
N PHE A 167 18.94 -22.65 -8.51
CA PHE A 167 19.43 -21.66 -7.55
C PHE A 167 20.09 -20.45 -8.21
N VAL A 168 20.68 -20.62 -9.40
CA VAL A 168 21.27 -19.51 -10.14
C VAL A 168 20.23 -18.44 -10.53
N ASP A 169 18.98 -18.86 -10.74
CA ASP A 169 17.87 -17.95 -11.08
C ASP A 169 17.43 -17.07 -9.90
N LEU A 170 17.81 -17.44 -8.67
CA LEU A 170 17.53 -16.64 -7.47
C LEU A 170 18.24 -15.28 -7.53
N ILE A 171 19.38 -15.15 -8.23
CA ILE A 171 20.11 -13.87 -8.32
C ILE A 171 19.20 -12.77 -8.91
N LYS A 172 18.53 -13.05 -10.03
CA LYS A 172 17.61 -12.10 -10.67
C LYS A 172 16.41 -11.77 -9.78
N THR A 173 15.95 -12.75 -9.01
CA THR A 173 14.89 -12.55 -8.02
C THR A 173 15.36 -11.60 -6.92
N LEU A 174 16.58 -11.79 -6.40
CA LEU A 174 17.15 -10.94 -5.37
C LEU A 174 17.33 -9.52 -5.89
N ASP A 175 17.89 -9.33 -7.09
CA ASP A 175 18.05 -8.00 -7.70
C ASP A 175 16.71 -7.25 -7.77
N LEU A 176 15.65 -7.94 -8.21
CA LEU A 176 14.31 -7.35 -8.30
C LEU A 176 13.71 -7.05 -6.92
N LEU A 177 13.93 -7.91 -5.93
CA LEU A 177 13.43 -7.71 -4.57
C LEU A 177 14.19 -6.61 -3.82
N PHE A 178 15.50 -6.44 -4.04
CA PHE A 178 16.27 -5.31 -3.53
C PHE A 178 15.81 -4.00 -4.20
N ALA A 179 15.56 -4.01 -5.51
CA ALA A 179 14.98 -2.84 -6.19
C ALA A 179 13.58 -2.49 -5.65
N PHE A 180 12.76 -3.50 -5.33
CA PHE A 180 11.46 -3.32 -4.70
C PHE A 180 11.59 -2.74 -3.27
N GLU A 181 12.54 -3.21 -2.47
CA GLU A 181 12.83 -2.67 -1.14
C GLU A 181 13.28 -1.21 -1.19
N THR A 182 14.23 -0.88 -2.07
CA THR A 182 14.70 0.50 -2.26
C THR A 182 13.57 1.42 -2.73
N PHE A 183 12.70 0.92 -3.61
CA PHE A 183 11.50 1.64 -4.02
C PHE A 183 10.57 1.91 -2.83
N ALA A 184 10.30 0.90 -2.00
CA ALA A 184 9.43 1.04 -0.83
C ALA A 184 10.00 2.04 0.19
N VAL A 185 11.31 2.02 0.43
CA VAL A 185 12.00 2.99 1.30
C VAL A 185 11.79 4.42 0.81
N ASN A 186 12.07 4.68 -0.47
CA ASN A 186 11.91 6.01 -1.05
C ASN A 186 10.45 6.48 -1.02
N LEU A 187 9.50 5.58 -1.33
CA LEU A 187 8.07 5.88 -1.27
C LEU A 187 7.62 6.21 0.16
N GLY A 188 8.10 5.45 1.15
CA GLY A 188 7.82 5.67 2.56
C GLY A 188 8.33 7.03 3.06
N GLN A 189 9.56 7.40 2.68
CA GLN A 189 10.13 8.72 3.00
C GLN A 189 9.33 9.88 2.39
N GLU A 190 8.95 9.76 1.12
CA GLU A 190 8.11 10.78 0.44
C GLU A 190 6.72 10.91 1.09
N ALA A 191 6.12 9.78 1.47
CA ALA A 191 4.81 9.76 2.12
C ALA A 191 4.88 10.36 3.52
N GLN A 192 5.91 10.04 4.29
CA GLN A 192 6.17 10.65 5.59
C GLN A 192 6.37 12.16 5.47
N ALA A 193 7.25 12.61 4.56
CA ALA A 193 7.48 14.04 4.35
C ALA A 193 6.21 14.78 3.91
N ALA A 194 5.31 14.13 3.18
CA ALA A 194 4.01 14.72 2.81
C ALA A 194 3.04 14.82 3.99
N LEU A 195 3.05 13.84 4.90
CA LEU A 195 2.25 13.89 6.14
C LEU A 195 2.76 14.98 7.09
N GLU A 196 4.06 15.04 7.36
CA GLU A 196 4.66 16.05 8.24
C GLU A 196 4.38 17.48 7.73
N ARG A 197 4.41 17.68 6.42
CA ARG A 197 4.02 18.97 5.81
C ARG A 197 2.55 19.33 6.05
N ARG A 198 1.65 18.35 6.05
CA ARG A 198 0.22 18.59 6.35
C ARG A 198 0.01 18.93 7.81
N GLU A 199 0.58 18.13 8.70
CA GLU A 199 0.51 18.38 10.14
C GLU A 199 1.08 19.76 10.49
N SER A 200 2.19 20.16 9.88
CA SER A 200 2.74 21.50 10.05
C SER A 200 1.79 22.60 9.58
N LEU A 201 1.06 22.41 8.48
CA LEU A 201 0.09 23.39 7.99
C LEU A 201 -1.15 23.46 8.89
N ASP A 202 -1.63 22.31 9.37
CA ASP A 202 -2.76 22.24 10.29
C ASP A 202 -2.42 22.95 11.61
N ASN A 203 -1.23 22.71 12.17
CA ASN A 203 -0.72 23.41 13.36
C ASN A 203 -0.67 24.94 13.16
N ILE A 204 -0.25 25.41 11.98
CA ILE A 204 -0.23 26.85 11.66
C ILE A 204 -1.67 27.40 11.62
N CYS A 205 -2.62 26.67 11.02
CA CYS A 205 -4.01 27.09 10.94
C CYS A 205 -4.67 27.16 12.32
N GLU A 206 -4.33 26.24 13.24
CA GLU A 206 -4.80 26.28 14.62
C GLU A 206 -4.31 27.53 15.36
N VAL A 207 -3.02 27.89 15.22
CA VAL A 207 -2.46 29.10 15.86
C VAL A 207 -3.12 30.38 15.33
N VAL A 208 -3.40 30.47 14.03
CA VAL A 208 -4.06 31.64 13.43
C VAL A 208 -5.50 31.80 13.94
N ASN A 209 -6.24 30.70 14.13
CA ASN A 209 -7.60 30.74 14.67
C ASN A 209 -7.65 31.19 16.15
N VAL A 210 -6.64 30.83 16.96
CA VAL A 210 -6.60 31.20 18.39
C VAL A 210 -6.25 32.68 18.59
N ALA A 211 -5.61 33.34 17.63
CA ALA A 211 -5.27 34.76 17.71
C ALA A 211 -6.49 35.71 17.51
N HIS A 212 -7.68 35.18 17.21
CA HIS A 212 -8.89 35.97 16.96
C HIS A 212 -9.89 36.09 18.13
N GLU A 213 -9.56 35.61 19.33
CA GLU A 213 -10.37 35.84 20.53
C GLU A 213 -9.63 36.73 21.53
N ASN A 214 -9.60 38.04 21.26
CA ASN A 214 -9.53 39.12 22.26
C ASN A 214 -9.77 40.50 21.61
N THR A 215 -10.91 40.67 20.94
CA THR A 215 -11.43 42.01 20.62
C THR A 215 -12.94 42.02 20.79
N PRO A 216 -13.50 42.96 21.58
CA PRO A 216 -14.93 43.03 21.80
C PRO A 216 -15.65 43.50 20.53
N SER A 217 -16.62 42.69 20.09
CA SER A 217 -17.84 43.07 19.35
C SER A 217 -17.76 44.33 18.47
N MET A 218 -17.52 44.14 17.17
CA MET A 218 -18.24 44.87 16.12
C MET A 218 -18.50 43.88 14.97
N ASP A 219 -19.78 43.63 14.78
CA ASP A 219 -20.38 42.65 13.89
C ASP A 219 -20.13 43.01 12.42
N HIS A 220 -19.16 42.39 11.75
CA HIS A 220 -19.03 42.41 10.28
C HIS A 220 -18.87 40.99 9.74
N ALA A 221 -20.00 40.39 9.38
CA ALA A 221 -20.05 39.14 8.64
C ALA A 221 -19.50 39.35 7.22
N ILE A 222 -18.23 38.97 7.00
CA ILE A 222 -17.67 38.85 5.65
C ILE A 222 -17.92 37.42 5.16
N TYR A 223 -18.95 37.25 4.32
CA TYR A 223 -19.15 36.04 3.54
C TYR A 223 -18.39 36.15 2.22
N ILE A 224 -17.39 35.30 2.01
CA ILE A 224 -16.75 35.11 0.71
C ILE A 224 -17.41 33.91 0.03
N THR A 225 -18.31 34.20 -0.92
CA THR A 225 -18.90 33.18 -1.80
C THR A 225 -18.10 33.13 -3.11
N PRO A 226 -17.77 31.95 -3.68
CA PRO A 226 -17.06 31.88 -4.95
C PRO A 226 -17.97 32.28 -6.11
N THR A 227 -17.58 33.28 -6.89
CA THR A 227 -18.22 33.61 -8.17
C THR A 227 -17.78 32.61 -9.24
N ARG A 228 -18.75 31.85 -9.80
CA ARG A 228 -18.54 31.09 -11.03
C ARG A 228 -18.38 32.05 -12.19
N HIS A 229 -17.23 32.04 -12.84
CA HIS A 229 -17.06 32.65 -14.16
C HIS A 229 -17.59 31.70 -15.24
N LYS A 230 -18.34 32.28 -16.20
CA LYS A 230 -18.99 31.59 -17.32
C LYS A 230 -18.00 31.03 -18.33
#